data_AF-A0A350QYX6-F1
#
_entry.id   AF-A0A350QYX6-F1
#
_cell.length_a   1.000
_cell.length_b   1.000
_cell.length_c   1.000
_cell.angle_alpha   90.00
_cell.angle_beta   90.00
_cell.angle_gamma   90.00
#
_symmetry.space_group_name_H-M   'P 1'
#
loop_
_entity.id
_entity.type
_entity.pdbx_description
1 polymer ?
#
loop_
_entity_poly.entity_id
_entity_poly.type
_entity_poly.pdbx_seq_one_letter_code
_entity_poly.pdbx_strand_id
1 'polypeptide(L)'
;MGTLLDLAVLALQTDSTRAVTVQIPFWEGFKEASLSGNYHDLSHHGQKKEKIDKLLMLEHAILKRINDSLNTMKARQVGNSSLFEQTTTLLTASMGSANSHNFDDLPALVFDGRMKTSGHWHRQDVPMSNLYLGLLQQFGAQRDHFGESNGALDLLA
;
A
#
# COMPACT_ATOMS: atom_id res chain seq x y z
N MET A 1 0.23 -11.14 -10.42
CA MET A 1 0.49 -9.83 -9.77
C MET A 1 1.18 -8.82 -10.70
N GLY A 2 2.31 -9.14 -11.35
CA GLY A 2 3.04 -8.17 -12.21
C GLY A 2 2.13 -7.46 -13.23
N THR A 3 1.32 -8.24 -13.95
CA THR A 3 0.41 -7.73 -15.00
C THR A 3 -0.60 -6.67 -14.54
N LEU A 4 -1.12 -6.72 -13.30
CA LEU A 4 -2.10 -5.74 -12.81
C LEU A 4 -1.44 -4.44 -12.36
N LEU A 5 -0.28 -4.52 -11.70
CA LEU A 5 0.49 -3.34 -11.33
C LEU A 5 1.04 -2.64 -12.58
N ASP A 6 1.52 -3.40 -13.57
CA ASP A 6 1.96 -2.86 -14.86
C ASP A 6 0.82 -2.16 -15.61
N LEU A 7 -0.38 -2.74 -15.58
CA LEU A 7 -1.57 -2.12 -16.15
C LEU A 7 -1.97 -0.84 -15.41
N ALA A 8 -1.88 -0.82 -14.07
CA ALA A 8 -2.14 0.37 -13.26
C ALA A 8 -1.15 1.49 -13.61
N VAL A 9 0.15 1.18 -13.72
CA VAL A 9 1.18 2.13 -14.14
C VAL A 9 0.89 2.64 -15.55
N LEU A 10 0.53 1.76 -16.49
CA LEU A 10 0.20 2.16 -17.86
C LEU A 10 -1.03 3.08 -17.90
N ALA A 11 -2.10 2.74 -17.17
CA ALA A 11 -3.33 3.52 -17.13
C ALA A 11 -3.12 4.94 -16.58
N LEU A 12 -2.23 5.09 -15.57
CA LEU A 12 -1.80 6.39 -15.08
C LEU A 12 -0.92 7.11 -16.10
N GLN A 13 0.03 6.40 -16.72
CA GLN A 13 0.97 6.96 -17.71
C GLN A 13 0.24 7.52 -18.94
N THR A 14 -0.79 6.83 -19.43
CA THR A 14 -1.56 7.23 -20.60
C THR A 14 -2.72 8.15 -20.26
N ASP A 15 -2.80 8.64 -19.02
CA ASP A 15 -3.83 9.58 -18.59
C ASP A 15 -5.25 8.99 -18.62
N SER A 16 -5.38 7.66 -18.70
CA SER A 16 -6.66 6.94 -18.86
C SER A 16 -7.51 6.97 -17.59
N THR A 17 -6.90 7.19 -16.42
CA THR A 17 -7.59 7.39 -15.14
C THR A 17 -6.79 8.33 -14.24
N ARG A 18 -7.49 8.99 -13.30
CA ARG A 18 -6.83 9.76 -12.22
C ARG A 18 -6.50 8.91 -10.98
N ALA A 19 -7.19 7.78 -10.81
CA ALA A 19 -7.06 6.93 -9.64
C ALA A 19 -7.21 5.45 -10.02
N VAL A 20 -6.51 4.59 -9.31
CA VAL A 20 -6.57 3.14 -9.48
C VAL A 20 -6.34 2.47 -8.12
N THR A 21 -7.13 1.45 -7.81
CA THR A 21 -6.97 0.63 -6.61
C THR A 21 -6.75 -0.81 -7.05
N VAL A 22 -5.65 -1.40 -6.60
CA VAL A 22 -5.32 -2.80 -6.87
C VAL A 22 -5.41 -3.57 -5.56
N GLN A 23 -6.34 -4.53 -5.50
CA GLN A 23 -6.38 -5.46 -4.39
C GLN A 23 -5.34 -6.56 -4.61
N ILE A 24 -4.49 -6.77 -3.60
CA ILE A 24 -3.54 -7.88 -3.60
C ILE A 24 -4.30 -9.19 -3.33
N PRO A 25 -4.24 -10.20 -4.22
CA PRO A 25 -4.96 -11.45 -4.03
C PRO A 25 -4.57 -12.14 -2.72
N PHE A 26 -5.59 -12.54 -1.97
CA PHE A 26 -5.46 -13.11 -0.62
C PHE A 26 -5.76 -14.61 -0.57
N TRP A 27 -6.68 -15.07 -1.43
CA TRP A 27 -7.16 -16.46 -1.49
C TRP A 27 -6.43 -17.31 -2.52
N GLU A 28 -5.77 -16.67 -3.50
CA GLU A 28 -5.07 -17.37 -4.56
C GLU A 28 -3.78 -17.99 -4.02
N GLY A 29 -3.55 -19.26 -4.36
CA GLY A 29 -2.30 -19.94 -4.05
C GLY A 29 -1.16 -19.41 -4.91
N PHE A 30 0.01 -19.22 -4.30
CA PHE A 30 1.21 -18.84 -5.03
C PHE A 30 1.82 -20.09 -5.67
N LYS A 31 2.17 -19.99 -6.96
CA LYS A 31 2.75 -21.10 -7.75
C LYS A 31 4.25 -20.88 -7.95
N GLU A 32 4.99 -20.61 -6.88
CA GLU A 32 6.45 -20.60 -6.91
C GLU A 32 6.96 -21.90 -6.29
N ALA A 33 8.01 -22.52 -6.88
CA ALA A 33 8.42 -23.88 -6.51
C ALA A 33 8.82 -24.03 -5.02
N SER A 34 9.30 -22.95 -4.39
CA SER A 34 9.65 -22.88 -2.96
C SER A 34 8.54 -22.34 -2.06
N LEU A 35 7.40 -21.92 -2.64
CA LEU A 35 6.31 -21.22 -1.97
C LEU A 35 4.99 -21.87 -2.36
N SER A 36 4.53 -22.80 -1.52
CA SER A 36 3.20 -23.39 -1.61
C SER A 36 2.29 -22.86 -0.50
N GLY A 37 0.99 -22.76 -0.79
CA GLY A 37 -0.02 -22.17 0.10
C GLY A 37 -0.61 -20.88 -0.46
N ASN A 38 -1.54 -20.28 0.29
CA ASN A 38 -2.14 -18.99 -0.02
C ASN A 38 -1.92 -18.02 1.14
N TYR A 39 -2.05 -16.72 0.88
CA TYR A 39 -1.81 -15.68 1.89
C TYR A 39 -2.73 -15.88 3.11
N HIS A 40 -4.02 -16.19 2.91
CA HIS A 40 -4.98 -16.42 3.98
C HIS A 40 -4.49 -17.45 5.01
N ASP A 41 -4.18 -18.68 4.59
CA ASP A 41 -3.75 -19.76 5.49
C ASP A 41 -2.42 -19.44 6.19
N LEU A 42 -1.49 -18.81 5.47
CA LEU A 42 -0.18 -18.43 6.03
C LEU A 42 -0.30 -17.29 7.04
N SER A 43 -1.21 -16.34 6.81
CA SER A 43 -1.51 -15.24 7.73
C SER A 43 -2.12 -15.74 9.06
N HIS A 44 -2.85 -16.85 9.02
CA HIS A 44 -3.28 -17.63 10.18
C HIS A 44 -2.17 -18.58 10.67
N HIS A 45 -0.99 -18.01 10.96
CA HIS A 45 0.20 -18.80 11.25
C HIS A 45 0.16 -19.56 12.59
N GLY A 46 -0.67 -19.13 13.55
CA GLY A 46 -0.79 -19.75 14.88
C GLY A 46 0.54 -19.80 15.63
N GLN A 47 1.40 -18.79 15.43
CA GLN A 47 2.78 -18.72 15.93
C GLN A 47 3.71 -19.85 15.45
N LYS A 48 3.32 -20.62 14.42
CA LYS A 48 4.17 -21.66 13.84
C LYS A 48 5.25 -21.03 12.98
N LYS A 49 6.51 -21.21 13.37
CA LYS A 49 7.68 -20.65 12.68
C LYS A 49 7.67 -20.92 11.17
N GLU A 50 7.36 -22.15 10.75
CA GLU A 50 7.33 -22.52 9.33
C GLU A 50 6.31 -21.69 8.52
N LYS A 51 5.13 -21.42 9.08
CA LYS A 51 4.10 -20.59 8.43
C LYS A 51 4.54 -19.12 8.38
N ILE A 52 5.15 -18.62 9.46
CA ILE A 52 5.69 -17.26 9.51
C ILE A 52 6.79 -17.08 8.45
N ASP A 53 7.74 -18.00 8.36
CA ASP A 53 8.83 -17.93 7.37
C ASP A 53 8.27 -17.89 5.94
N LYS A 54 7.25 -18.72 5.64
CA LYS A 54 6.56 -18.72 4.34
C LYS A 54 5.78 -17.43 4.08
N LEU A 55 5.10 -16.89 5.10
CA LEU A 55 4.39 -15.62 5.01
C LEU A 55 5.35 -14.46 4.70
N LEU A 56 6.48 -14.37 5.41
CA LEU A 56 7.49 -13.34 5.19
C LEU A 56 8.10 -13.41 3.80
N MET A 57 8.41 -14.62 3.31
CA MET A 57 8.88 -14.81 1.93
C MET A 57 7.85 -14.29 0.92
N LEU A 58 6.56 -14.56 1.16
CA LEU A 58 5.48 -14.08 0.31
C LEU A 58 5.33 -12.56 0.34
N GLU A 59 5.31 -11.96 1.53
CA GLU A 59 5.21 -10.51 1.70
C GLU A 59 6.39 -9.77 1.09
N HIS A 60 7.61 -10.30 1.23
CA HIS A 60 8.78 -9.77 0.54
C HIS A 60 8.64 -9.86 -0.99
N ALA A 61 8.09 -10.95 -1.54
CA ALA A 61 7.86 -11.06 -2.97
C ALA A 61 6.82 -10.05 -3.47
N ILE A 62 5.77 -9.80 -2.69
CA ILE A 62 4.76 -8.76 -2.98
C ILE A 62 5.40 -7.37 -2.98
N LEU A 63 6.13 -7.03 -1.90
CA LEU A 63 6.81 -5.73 -1.77
C LEU A 63 7.85 -5.52 -2.86
N LYS A 64 8.57 -6.56 -3.27
CA LYS A 64 9.51 -6.50 -4.39
C LYS A 64 8.81 -6.09 -5.69
N ARG A 65 7.66 -6.69 -6.01
CA ARG A 65 6.89 -6.34 -7.21
C ARG A 65 6.37 -4.90 -7.16
N ILE A 66 5.91 -4.44 -6.00
CA ILE A 66 5.49 -3.05 -5.81
C ILE A 66 6.69 -2.10 -6.02
N ASN A 67 7.85 -2.43 -5.46
CA ASN A 67 9.08 -1.67 -5.67
C ASN A 67 9.47 -1.61 -7.16
N ASP A 68 9.35 -2.71 -7.90
CA ASP A 68 9.63 -2.73 -9.35
C ASP A 68 8.67 -1.79 -10.12
N SER A 69 7.38 -1.74 -9.74
CA SER A 69 6.42 -0.79 -10.30
C SER A 69 6.73 0.65 -9.95
N LEU A 70 7.12 0.95 -8.69
CA LEU A 70 7.54 2.29 -8.28
C LEU A 70 8.79 2.76 -9.04
N ASN A 71 9.78 1.87 -9.24
CA ASN A 71 10.97 2.18 -10.05
C ASN A 71 10.59 2.40 -11.52
N THR A 72 9.64 1.65 -12.04
CA THR A 72 9.09 1.90 -13.38
C THR A 72 8.47 3.30 -13.45
N MET A 73 7.63 3.69 -12.49
CA MET A 73 7.02 5.03 -12.44
C MET A 73 8.07 6.14 -12.36
N LYS A 74 9.17 5.95 -11.63
CA LYS A 74 10.29 6.91 -11.57
C LYS A 74 10.99 7.07 -12.92
N ALA A 75 11.13 5.99 -13.69
CA ALA A 75 11.78 6.01 -15.00
C ALA A 75 10.88 6.55 -16.13
N ARG A 76 9.55 6.53 -15.97
CA ARG A 76 8.60 7.03 -16.98
C ARG A 76 8.39 8.54 -16.83
N GLN A 77 8.78 9.30 -17.85
CA GLN A 77 8.49 10.73 -17.94
C GLN A 77 7.08 10.97 -18.51
N VAL A 78 6.28 11.80 -17.84
CA VAL A 78 4.94 12.21 -18.27
C VAL A 78 4.83 13.72 -18.08
N GLY A 79 4.82 14.46 -19.19
CA GLY A 79 4.92 15.91 -19.18
C GLY A 79 6.30 16.38 -18.72
N ASN A 80 6.34 17.17 -17.64
CA ASN A 80 7.56 17.80 -17.13
C ASN A 80 8.21 17.07 -15.94
N SER A 81 7.61 15.98 -15.47
CA SER A 81 8.09 15.20 -14.33
C SER A 81 7.92 13.71 -14.56
N SER A 82 8.55 12.89 -13.71
CA SER A 82 8.28 11.46 -13.72
C SER A 82 6.83 11.17 -13.32
N LEU A 83 6.33 9.98 -13.68
CA LEU A 83 5.03 9.51 -13.24
C LEU A 83 4.98 9.36 -11.71
N PHE A 84 6.10 8.97 -11.09
CA PHE A 84 6.23 8.87 -9.63
C PHE A 84 6.07 10.23 -8.93
N GLU A 85 6.70 11.29 -9.45
CA GLU A 85 6.66 12.63 -8.82
C GLU A 85 5.26 13.26 -8.81
N GLN A 86 4.38 12.83 -9.72
CA GLN A 86 3.01 13.33 -9.83
C GLN A 86 1.95 12.36 -9.28
N THR A 87 2.35 11.25 -8.66
CA THR A 87 1.43 10.21 -8.16
C THR A 87 1.68 9.90 -6.69
N THR A 88 0.63 9.97 -5.86
CA THR A 88 0.67 9.38 -4.52
C THR A 88 0.33 7.89 -4.59
N THR A 89 1.20 7.04 -4.05
CA THR A 89 0.92 5.60 -3.87
C THR A 89 0.71 5.30 -2.39
N LEU A 90 -0.41 4.65 -2.07
CA LEU A 90 -0.73 4.16 -0.73
C LEU A 90 -0.80 2.63 -0.75
N LEU A 91 0.05 1.99 0.05
CA LEU A 91 -0.08 0.57 0.39
C LEU A 91 -0.54 0.48 1.85
N THR A 92 -1.61 -0.27 2.10
CA THR A 92 -2.17 -0.42 3.46
C THR A 92 -2.72 -1.82 3.65
N ALA A 93 -2.89 -2.21 4.91
CA ALA A 93 -3.66 -3.40 5.29
C ALA A 93 -4.91 -2.99 6.09
N SER A 94 -5.90 -3.87 6.13
CA SER A 94 -7.11 -3.68 6.93
C SER A 94 -6.99 -4.27 8.34
N MET A 95 -5.84 -4.85 8.71
CA MET A 95 -5.57 -5.49 10.00
C MET A 95 -4.11 -5.27 10.38
N GLY A 96 -3.81 -5.11 11.67
CA GLY A 96 -2.42 -5.10 12.16
C GLY A 96 -1.87 -6.51 12.30
N SER A 97 -2.72 -7.46 12.72
CA SER A 97 -2.39 -8.88 12.78
C SER A 97 -3.52 -9.74 12.22
N ALA A 98 -3.30 -10.24 11.00
CA ALA A 98 -4.18 -11.23 10.39
C ALA A 98 -4.19 -12.59 11.13
N ASN A 99 -3.21 -12.86 11.99
CA ASN A 99 -3.20 -14.06 12.82
C ASN A 99 -4.24 -14.02 13.94
N SER A 100 -4.39 -12.85 14.57
CA SER A 100 -5.32 -12.63 15.69
C SER A 100 -6.61 -11.89 15.29
N HIS A 101 -6.70 -11.43 14.04
CA HIS A 101 -7.82 -10.63 13.52
C HIS A 101 -8.02 -9.33 14.31
N ASN A 102 -6.91 -8.70 14.69
CA ASN A 102 -6.97 -7.39 15.34
C ASN A 102 -6.85 -6.25 14.31
N PHE A 103 -7.35 -5.09 14.71
CA PHE A 103 -7.40 -3.86 13.90
C PHE A 103 -6.55 -2.75 14.53
N ASP A 104 -5.69 -3.12 15.47
CA ASP A 104 -4.73 -2.23 16.14
C ASP A 104 -3.44 -2.14 15.31
N ASP A 105 -2.67 -1.06 15.46
CA ASP A 105 -1.34 -0.88 14.81
C ASP A 105 -1.35 -1.15 13.30
N LEU A 106 -2.32 -0.56 12.59
CA LEU A 106 -2.52 -0.75 11.16
C LEU A 106 -1.31 -0.23 10.35
N PRO A 107 -0.71 -1.05 9.48
CA PRO A 107 0.42 -0.63 8.68
C PRO A 107 -0.02 0.15 7.44
N ALA A 108 0.71 1.23 7.12
CA ALA A 108 0.58 1.95 5.86
C ALA A 108 1.95 2.44 5.36
N LEU A 109 2.16 2.38 4.04
CA LEU A 109 3.27 3.00 3.34
C LEU A 109 2.72 4.02 2.36
N VAL A 110 3.22 5.25 2.44
CA VAL A 110 2.90 6.33 1.51
C VAL A 110 4.15 6.69 0.71
N PHE A 111 4.03 6.69 -0.61
CA PHE A 111 5.09 7.11 -1.52
C PHE A 111 4.59 8.29 -2.35
N ASP A 112 5.26 9.43 -2.24
CA ASP A 112 4.99 10.62 -3.04
C ASP A 112 6.25 11.48 -3.09
N GLY A 113 6.50 12.14 -4.22
CA GLY A 113 7.65 13.08 -4.37
C GLY A 113 7.55 14.32 -3.48
N ARG A 114 6.35 14.64 -2.98
CA ARG A 114 6.03 15.83 -2.16
C ARG A 114 5.92 15.51 -0.66
N MET A 115 6.35 14.32 -0.21
CA MET A 115 6.34 13.99 1.21
C MET A 115 7.13 15.03 2.03
N LYS A 116 6.47 15.68 3.01
CA LYS A 116 7.09 16.66 3.92
C LYS A 116 8.22 16.07 4.73
N THR A 117 8.03 14.82 5.15
CA THR A 117 8.94 14.08 6.01
C THR A 117 8.91 12.62 5.61
N SER A 118 10.10 12.02 5.42
CA SER A 118 10.25 10.58 5.17
C SER A 118 10.64 9.85 6.45
N GLY A 119 10.44 8.53 6.45
CA GLY A 119 10.84 7.65 7.54
C GLY A 119 9.68 6.84 8.11
N HIS A 120 9.92 6.26 9.28
CA HIS A 120 8.98 5.41 9.98
C HIS A 120 8.33 6.16 11.14
N TRP A 121 7.00 6.11 11.22
CA TRP A 121 6.23 6.66 12.32
C TRP A 121 5.35 5.59 12.93
N HIS A 122 5.37 5.53 14.26
CA HIS A 122 4.35 4.86 15.04
C HIS A 122 3.50 5.95 15.72
N ARG A 123 2.18 5.82 15.61
CA ARG A 123 1.20 6.78 16.15
C ARG A 123 0.21 6.01 16.99
N GLN A 124 0.46 6.00 18.30
CA GLN A 124 -0.43 5.35 19.25
C GLN A 124 -1.74 6.13 19.36
N ASP A 125 -2.87 5.40 19.42
CA ASP A 125 -4.22 5.95 19.58
C ASP A 125 -4.64 6.98 18.52
N VAL A 126 -4.04 6.89 17.33
CA VAL A 126 -4.39 7.72 16.16
C VAL A 126 -5.14 6.87 15.14
N PRO A 127 -6.41 7.19 14.82
CA PRO A 127 -7.15 6.46 13.80
C PRO A 127 -6.48 6.53 12.43
N MET A 128 -6.42 5.41 11.71
CA MET A 128 -5.91 5.36 10.33
C MET A 128 -6.73 6.26 9.40
N SER A 129 -7.99 6.54 9.73
CA SER A 129 -8.80 7.52 9.01
C SER A 129 -8.21 8.94 9.00
N ASN A 130 -7.35 9.30 9.95
CA ASN A 130 -6.62 10.58 9.91
C ASN A 130 -5.65 10.65 8.72
N LEU A 131 -5.02 9.53 8.36
CA LEU A 131 -4.20 9.40 7.15
C LEU A 131 -5.06 9.62 5.90
N TYR A 132 -6.20 8.94 5.82
CA TYR A 132 -7.11 9.02 4.68
C TYR A 132 -7.70 10.41 4.53
N LEU A 133 -8.12 11.06 5.62
CA LEU A 133 -8.61 12.44 5.60
C LEU A 133 -7.55 13.41 5.09
N GLY A 134 -6.31 13.28 5.58
CA GLY A 134 -5.17 14.09 5.11
C GLY A 134 -4.94 13.95 3.60
N LEU A 135 -4.90 12.72 3.09
CA LEU A 135 -4.77 12.47 1.65
C LEU A 135 -5.96 13.01 0.85
N LEU A 136 -7.20 12.79 1.31
CA LEU A 136 -8.41 13.30 0.65
C LEU A 136 -8.38 14.83 0.51
N GLN A 137 -8.00 15.54 1.57
CA GLN A 137 -7.88 17.00 1.56
C GLN A 137 -6.79 17.49 0.59
N GLN A 138 -5.66 16.79 0.51
CA GLN A 138 -4.60 17.06 -0.48
C GLN A 138 -5.09 16.91 -1.93
N PHE A 139 -6.09 16.04 -2.15
CA PHE A 139 -6.76 15.89 -3.45
C PHE A 139 -8.01 16.77 -3.61
N GLY A 140 -8.17 17.79 -2.77
CA GLY A 140 -9.21 18.82 -2.92
C GLY A 140 -10.56 18.47 -2.30
N ALA A 141 -10.67 17.40 -1.52
CA ALA A 141 -11.90 17.09 -0.80
C ALA A 141 -12.15 18.16 0.29
N GLN A 142 -13.27 18.87 0.18
CA GLN A 142 -13.73 19.82 1.21
C GLN A 142 -14.47 19.07 2.32
N ARG A 143 -13.72 18.27 3.09
CA ARG A 143 -14.24 17.53 4.24
C ARG A 143 -13.33 17.72 5.43
N ASP A 144 -13.93 17.88 6.60
CA ASP A 144 -13.27 17.95 7.90
C ASP A 144 -13.28 16.60 8.63
N HIS A 145 -13.97 15.60 8.08
CA HIS A 145 -14.14 14.29 8.71
C HIS A 145 -14.25 13.14 7.68
N PHE A 146 -13.69 11.99 8.04
CA PHE A 146 -13.77 10.71 7.31
C PHE A 146 -13.72 9.54 8.31
N GLY A 147 -14.72 8.65 8.32
CA GLY A 147 -14.73 7.48 9.19
C GLY A 147 -14.64 7.86 10.68
N GLU A 148 -13.61 7.39 11.38
CA GLU A 148 -13.39 7.74 12.80
C GLU A 148 -12.37 8.88 12.99
N SER A 149 -12.09 9.65 11.93
CA SER A 149 -11.01 10.65 11.99
C SER A 149 -11.30 11.72 13.03
N ASN A 150 -10.32 12.03 13.87
CA ASN A 150 -10.34 13.14 14.82
C ASN A 150 -9.33 14.25 14.47
N GLY A 151 -8.66 14.13 13.32
CA GLY A 151 -7.77 15.12 12.74
C GLY A 151 -7.28 14.66 11.36
N ALA A 152 -6.65 15.56 10.61
CA ALA A 152 -6.02 15.22 9.33
C ALA A 152 -4.51 15.12 9.50
N LEU A 153 -3.89 14.07 8.97
CA LEU A 153 -2.43 14.02 8.89
C LEU A 153 -1.93 14.92 7.78
N ASP A 154 -0.99 15.80 8.12
CA ASP A 154 -0.35 16.69 7.17
C ASP A 154 0.92 16.04 6.58
N LEU A 155 0.77 15.35 5.44
CA LEU A 155 1.81 14.48 4.86
C LEU A 155 2.57 15.11 3.70
N LEU A 156 1.88 15.87 2.84
CA LEU A 156 2.38 16.35 1.55
C LEU A 156 2.55 17.88 1.58
N ALA A 157 3.60 18.36 0.90
CA ALA A 157 3.98 19.76 0.74
C ALA A 157 3.21 20.44 -0.40
#